data_AF-A0A9X7N4F7-F1
#
_entry.id   AF-A0A9X7N4F7-F1
#
_cell.length_a   1.000
_cell.length_b   1.000
_cell.length_c   1.000
_cell.angle_alpha   90.00
_cell.angle_beta   90.00
_cell.angle_gamma   90.00
#
_symmetry.space_group_name_H-M   'P 1'
#
loop_
_entity.id
_entity.type
_entity.pdbx_description
1 polymer ?
#
loop_
_entity_poly.entity_id
_entity_poly.type
_entity_poly.pdbx_seq_one_letter_code
_entity_poly.pdbx_strand_id
1 'polypeptide(L)'
;MPDALREQLLALDERCFAQPVSDWAGDIALPAELERFYRGVGPCDCTLDTAGNPFFIPSLAKLWKQQAGYRWHGLTGERLAGWSEDWIVVADQGADPFIFESSTGRILFDQHGGPWDPAPMFDELWQMTACLATFARVWRGAGEAIFAEDYSVNPLYRRELIDELTPLLGDARRAQDLADEFGW
;
A
#
# COMPACT_ATOMS: atom_id res chain seq x y z
N MET A 1 -9.28 -6.82 14.17
CA MET A 1 -8.99 -6.50 12.76
C MET A 1 -8.15 -5.23 12.62
N PRO A 2 -8.42 -4.10 13.30
CA PRO A 2 -7.41 -3.03 13.43
C PRO A 2 -6.20 -3.40 14.31
N ASP A 3 -6.46 -4.00 15.49
CA ASP A 3 -5.40 -4.32 16.45
C ASP A 3 -4.42 -5.36 15.91
N ALA A 4 -4.92 -6.45 15.31
CA ALA A 4 -4.08 -7.49 14.71
C ALA A 4 -3.19 -6.96 13.58
N LEU A 5 -3.71 -6.08 12.72
CA LEU A 5 -2.92 -5.45 11.65
C LEU A 5 -1.85 -4.51 12.23
N ARG A 6 -2.20 -3.75 13.28
CA ARG A 6 -1.24 -2.91 14.00
C ARG A 6 -0.13 -3.75 14.63
N GLU A 7 -0.47 -4.85 15.30
CA GLU A 7 0.48 -5.79 15.88
C GLU A 7 1.40 -6.40 14.81
N GLN A 8 0.86 -6.74 13.63
CA GLN A 8 1.65 -7.23 12.51
C GLN A 8 2.69 -6.21 12.04
N LEU A 9 2.28 -4.94 11.85
CA LEU A 9 3.21 -3.87 11.49
C LEU A 9 4.26 -3.63 12.58
N LEU A 10 3.87 -3.62 13.85
CA LEU A 10 4.82 -3.48 14.98
C LEU A 10 5.82 -4.65 15.03
N ALA A 11 5.40 -5.87 14.70
CA ALA A 11 6.29 -7.03 14.60
C ALA A 11 7.27 -6.93 13.42
N LEU A 12 6.98 -6.06 12.46
CA LEU A 12 7.88 -5.65 11.39
C LEU A 12 8.75 -4.45 11.77
N ASP A 13 8.84 -4.09 13.05
CA ASP A 13 9.54 -2.91 13.56
C ASP A 13 9.02 -1.57 12.98
N GLU A 14 7.82 -1.57 12.39
CA GLU A 14 7.19 -0.37 11.88
C GLU A 14 6.57 0.45 12.98
N ARG A 15 6.46 1.77 12.76
CA ARG A 15 5.86 2.68 13.73
C ARG A 15 4.36 2.77 13.51
N CYS A 16 3.59 2.43 14.55
CA CYS A 16 2.14 2.56 14.53
C CYS A 16 1.61 3.28 15.78
N PHE A 17 0.92 4.40 15.57
CA PHE A 17 0.20 5.12 16.63
C PHE A 17 -1.00 5.86 16.04
N ALA A 18 -2.05 5.99 16.86
CA ALA A 18 -3.25 6.71 16.47
C ALA A 18 -2.91 8.15 16.06
N GLN A 19 -3.33 8.54 14.87
CA GLN A 19 -3.11 9.87 14.30
C GLN A 19 -4.44 10.64 14.27
N PRO A 20 -4.53 11.81 14.93
CA PRO A 20 -5.75 12.61 14.96
C PRO A 20 -6.04 13.27 13.60
N VAL A 21 -7.31 13.61 13.35
CA VAL A 21 -7.74 14.34 12.14
C VAL A 21 -6.99 15.67 11.96
N SER A 22 -6.52 16.29 13.05
CA SER A 22 -5.70 17.51 12.98
C SER A 22 -4.36 17.34 12.27
N ASP A 23 -3.89 16.11 12.09
CA ASP A 23 -2.69 15.82 11.32
C ASP A 23 -2.96 15.90 9.81
N TRP A 24 -4.21 15.74 9.37
CA TRP A 24 -4.56 15.85 7.96
C TRP A 24 -4.30 17.27 7.43
N ALA A 25 -3.43 17.35 6.43
CA ALA A 25 -3.01 18.62 5.82
C ALA A 25 -3.64 18.86 4.44
N GLY A 26 -4.73 18.15 4.10
CA GLY A 26 -5.36 18.26 2.80
C GLY A 26 -6.41 19.36 2.69
N ASP A 27 -6.56 19.88 1.47
CA ASP A 27 -7.51 20.96 1.15
C ASP A 27 -8.95 20.45 1.00
N ILE A 28 -9.14 19.13 1.05
CA ILE A 28 -10.44 18.46 1.11
C ILE A 28 -10.67 17.89 2.51
N ALA A 29 -11.93 17.61 2.86
CA ALA A 29 -12.23 16.88 4.07
C ALA A 29 -11.58 15.48 4.04
N LEU A 30 -10.99 15.05 5.16
CA LEU A 30 -10.45 13.70 5.31
C LEU A 30 -11.59 12.68 5.14
N PRO A 31 -11.49 11.72 4.20
CA PRO A 31 -12.49 10.66 4.10
C PRO A 31 -12.58 9.85 5.39
N ALA A 32 -13.82 9.53 5.80
CA ALA A 32 -14.09 8.86 7.09
C ALA A 32 -13.39 7.50 7.23
N GLU A 33 -13.14 6.81 6.12
CA GLU A 33 -12.41 5.54 6.13
C GLU A 33 -10.91 5.73 6.41
N LEU A 34 -10.28 6.74 5.81
CA LEU A 34 -8.90 7.10 6.14
C LEU A 34 -8.79 7.55 7.59
N GLU A 35 -9.74 8.35 8.09
CA GLU A 35 -9.77 8.72 9.52
C GLU A 35 -9.81 7.48 10.42
N ARG A 36 -10.72 6.54 10.15
CA ARG A 36 -10.82 5.29 10.92
C ARG A 36 -9.52 4.49 10.87
N PHE A 37 -8.91 4.39 9.70
CA PHE A 37 -7.66 3.66 9.50
C PHE A 37 -6.49 4.26 10.28
N TYR A 38 -6.27 5.56 10.15
CA TYR A 38 -5.18 6.26 10.84
C TYR A 38 -5.41 6.40 12.35
N ARG A 39 -6.66 6.41 12.81
CA ARG A 39 -7.00 6.37 14.24
C ARG A 39 -6.81 4.96 14.84
N GLY A 40 -7.11 3.92 14.06
CA GLY A 40 -7.09 2.53 14.51
C GLY A 40 -5.73 1.85 14.41
N VAL A 41 -5.20 1.72 13.18
CA VAL A 41 -3.86 1.15 12.93
C VAL A 41 -2.80 2.23 13.06
N GLY A 42 -3.01 3.35 12.36
CA GLY A 42 -2.14 4.52 12.44
C GLY A 42 -0.70 4.26 11.99
N PRO A 43 -0.47 3.73 10.77
CA PRO A 43 0.89 3.58 10.25
C PRO A 43 1.57 4.94 10.13
N CYS A 44 2.83 5.04 10.55
CA CYS A 44 3.58 6.28 10.56
C CYS A 44 4.87 6.17 9.77
N ASP A 45 4.75 6.44 8.47
CA ASP A 45 5.85 6.38 7.49
C ASP A 45 6.49 4.99 7.46
N CYS A 46 5.66 3.96 7.27
CA CYS A 46 6.12 2.58 7.26
C CYS A 46 6.79 2.22 5.93
N THR A 47 7.88 1.46 5.99
CA THR A 47 8.63 1.02 4.80
C THR A 47 8.72 -0.50 4.79
N LEU A 48 7.81 -1.12 4.05
CA LEU A 48 7.65 -2.56 4.01
C LEU A 48 8.52 -3.14 2.88
N ASP A 49 9.67 -3.70 3.23
CA ASP A 49 10.59 -4.34 2.27
C ASP A 49 9.92 -5.50 1.55
N THR A 50 10.24 -5.69 0.27
CA THR A 50 9.72 -6.76 -0.59
C THR A 50 10.71 -7.01 -1.73
N ALA A 51 10.43 -7.95 -2.61
CA ALA A 51 11.16 -8.06 -3.87
C ALA A 51 10.99 -6.77 -4.69
N GLY A 52 12.10 -6.13 -5.07
CA GLY A 52 12.11 -4.87 -5.80
C GLY A 52 12.08 -3.62 -4.89
N ASN A 53 11.32 -2.61 -5.28
CA ASN A 53 11.16 -1.39 -4.46
C ASN A 53 10.28 -1.69 -3.23
N PRO A 54 10.57 -1.11 -2.05
CA PRO A 54 9.74 -1.29 -0.87
C PRO A 54 8.38 -0.60 -1.05
N PHE A 55 7.35 -1.13 -0.36
CA PHE A 55 6.09 -0.42 -0.22
C PHE A 55 6.22 0.66 0.86
N PHE A 56 5.74 1.86 0.57
CA PHE A 56 5.75 2.97 1.51
C PHE A 56 4.32 3.39 1.89
N ILE A 57 4.02 3.40 3.20
CA ILE A 57 2.75 3.86 3.74
C ILE A 57 2.99 5.15 4.56
N PRO A 58 2.65 6.33 4.04
CA PRO A 58 2.88 7.60 4.71
C PRO A 58 2.03 7.75 5.98
N SER A 59 2.52 8.55 6.92
CA SER A 59 1.69 9.14 7.98
C SER A 59 0.56 10.03 7.40
N LEU A 60 -0.51 10.22 8.18
CA LEU A 60 -1.65 11.07 7.84
C LEU A 60 -1.21 12.50 7.47
N ALA A 61 -0.21 13.03 8.19
CA ALA A 61 0.36 14.34 7.93
C ALA A 61 1.11 14.46 6.60
N LYS A 62 1.56 13.34 6.02
CA LYS A 62 2.29 13.33 4.74
C LYS A 62 1.41 12.97 3.56
N LEU A 63 0.26 12.34 3.76
CA LEU A 63 -0.61 11.87 2.67
C LEU A 63 -0.93 12.96 1.64
N TRP A 64 -1.30 14.18 2.07
CA TRP A 64 -1.63 15.23 1.11
C TRP A 64 -0.42 15.67 0.28
N LYS A 65 0.74 15.78 0.93
CA LYS A 65 1.99 16.10 0.21
C LYS A 65 2.38 14.99 -0.77
N GLN A 66 2.08 13.74 -0.46
CA GLN A 66 2.34 12.57 -1.32
C GLN A 66 1.58 12.62 -2.65
N GLN A 67 0.53 13.44 -2.77
CA GLN A 67 -0.20 13.60 -4.03
C GLN A 67 0.58 14.40 -5.09
N ALA A 68 1.68 15.06 -4.69
CA ALA A 68 2.55 15.76 -5.62
C ALA A 68 3.20 14.77 -6.61
N GLY A 69 3.15 15.09 -7.90
CA GLY A 69 3.56 14.20 -8.99
C GLY A 69 2.40 13.39 -9.60
N TYR A 70 1.29 13.24 -8.86
CA TYR A 70 0.08 12.54 -9.32
C TYR A 70 -1.05 13.52 -9.62
N ARG A 71 -1.50 14.26 -8.59
CA ARG A 71 -2.64 15.18 -8.66
C ARG A 71 -2.25 16.59 -9.09
N TRP A 72 -1.02 17.00 -8.76
CA TRP A 72 -0.46 18.27 -9.18
C TRP A 72 1.03 18.15 -9.46
N HIS A 73 1.53 19.03 -10.30
CA HIS A 73 2.95 19.12 -10.61
C HIS A 73 3.72 19.59 -9.37
N GLY A 74 4.75 18.82 -8.95
CA GLY A 74 5.45 19.05 -7.69
C GLY A 74 6.22 20.38 -7.58
N LEU A 75 6.50 21.04 -8.71
CA LEU A 75 7.22 22.32 -8.73
C LEU A 75 6.29 23.53 -8.95
N THR A 76 5.30 23.40 -9.84
CA THR A 76 4.43 24.52 -10.22
C THR A 76 3.12 24.55 -9.44
N GLY A 77 2.72 23.43 -8.83
CA GLY A 77 1.44 23.28 -8.15
C GLY A 77 0.24 23.18 -9.10
N GLU A 78 0.47 23.19 -10.41
CA GLU A 78 -0.60 23.08 -11.41
C GLU A 78 -1.23 21.69 -11.37
N ARG A 79 -2.55 21.62 -11.58
CA ARG A 79 -3.28 20.35 -11.66
C ARG A 79 -2.78 19.53 -12.86
N LEU A 80 -2.58 18.23 -12.64
CA LEU A 80 -2.24 17.29 -13.69
C LEU A 80 -3.53 16.69 -14.28
N ALA A 81 -3.54 16.49 -15.59
CA ALA A 81 -4.66 15.85 -16.28
C ALA A 81 -4.67 14.34 -15.98
N GLY A 82 -5.85 13.72 -16.04
CA GLY A 82 -6.00 12.27 -15.86
C GLY A 82 -6.04 11.80 -14.41
N TRP A 83 -5.91 12.70 -13.43
CA TRP A 83 -6.10 12.36 -12.01
C TRP A 83 -7.50 12.76 -11.54
N SER A 84 -8.26 11.80 -11.01
CA SER A 84 -9.61 12.09 -10.49
C SER A 84 -9.56 12.86 -9.16
N GLU A 85 -10.58 13.69 -8.90
CA GLU A 85 -10.66 14.48 -7.66
C GLU A 85 -10.96 13.64 -6.41
N ASP A 86 -11.52 12.44 -6.60
CA ASP A 86 -11.87 11.48 -5.55
C ASP A 86 -10.74 10.49 -5.23
N TRP A 87 -9.62 10.56 -5.95
CA TRP A 87 -8.42 9.72 -5.76
C TRP A 87 -7.43 10.34 -4.80
N ILE A 88 -6.97 9.53 -3.84
CA ILE A 88 -5.94 9.88 -2.86
C ILE A 88 -4.91 8.76 -2.82
N VAL A 89 -3.66 9.05 -3.18
CA VAL A 89 -2.54 8.11 -2.98
C VAL A 89 -2.36 7.84 -1.49
N VAL A 90 -2.46 6.58 -1.08
CA VAL A 90 -2.36 6.12 0.32
C VAL A 90 -1.15 5.25 0.61
N ALA A 91 -0.49 4.74 -0.43
CA ALA A 91 0.80 4.11 -0.39
C ALA A 91 1.43 4.20 -1.79
N ASP A 92 2.72 3.90 -1.92
CA ASP A 92 3.35 3.70 -3.23
C ASP A 92 4.44 2.62 -3.18
N GLN A 93 4.81 2.12 -4.35
CA GLN A 93 6.00 1.31 -4.55
C GLN A 93 6.90 2.00 -5.59
N GLY A 94 7.85 2.82 -5.14
CA GLY A 94 8.79 3.46 -6.07
C GLY A 94 8.12 4.32 -7.14
N ALA A 95 7.07 5.07 -6.74
CA ALA A 95 6.19 5.87 -7.58
C ALA A 95 4.99 5.16 -8.25
N ASP A 96 4.80 3.85 -8.04
CA ASP A 96 3.57 3.14 -8.41
C ASP A 96 2.51 3.31 -7.31
N PRO A 97 1.43 4.10 -7.52
CA PRO A 97 0.55 4.50 -6.43
C PRO A 97 -0.50 3.43 -6.09
N PHE A 98 -0.71 3.21 -4.80
CA PHE A 98 -1.96 2.65 -4.28
C PHE A 98 -2.91 3.80 -3.97
N ILE A 99 -4.08 3.79 -4.58
CA ILE A 99 -5.01 4.93 -4.62
C ILE A 99 -6.29 4.55 -3.89
N PHE A 100 -6.60 5.27 -2.81
CA PHE A 100 -7.93 5.22 -2.20
C PHE A 100 -8.92 6.02 -3.06
N GLU A 101 -9.90 5.32 -3.62
CA GLU A 101 -11.01 5.92 -4.36
C GLU A 101 -12.16 6.23 -3.40
N SER A 102 -12.28 7.49 -3.01
CA SER A 102 -13.23 7.88 -1.95
C SER A 102 -14.71 7.69 -2.30
N SER A 103 -15.05 7.56 -3.58
CA SER A 103 -16.43 7.29 -4.03
C SER A 103 -16.87 5.84 -3.80
N THR A 104 -15.93 4.88 -3.80
CA THR A 104 -16.22 3.44 -3.65
C THR A 104 -15.63 2.82 -2.39
N GLY A 105 -14.59 3.43 -1.81
CA GLY A 105 -13.81 2.88 -0.69
C GLY A 105 -12.73 1.87 -1.11
N ARG A 106 -12.63 1.56 -2.41
CA ARG A 106 -11.66 0.59 -2.94
C ARG A 106 -10.26 1.17 -3.02
N ILE A 107 -9.28 0.28 -3.09
CA ILE A 107 -7.91 0.62 -3.43
C ILE A 107 -7.65 0.24 -4.88
N LEU A 108 -7.29 1.24 -5.68
CA LEU A 108 -6.81 1.08 -7.04
C LEU A 108 -5.28 1.03 -7.06
N PHE A 109 -4.71 0.51 -8.15
CA PHE A 109 -3.28 0.53 -8.40
C PHE A 109 -3.02 0.81 -9.88
N ASP A 110 -1.90 1.45 -10.17
CA ASP A 110 -1.40 1.66 -11.52
C ASP A 110 0.13 1.74 -11.49
N GLN A 111 0.75 1.56 -12.66
CA GLN A 111 2.18 1.73 -12.84
C GLN A 111 2.48 3.11 -13.39
N HIS A 112 3.49 3.78 -12.83
CA HIS A 112 3.92 5.08 -13.35
C HIS A 112 4.59 4.94 -14.73
N GLY A 113 4.61 6.06 -15.49
CA GLY A 113 5.30 6.13 -16.78
C GLY A 113 4.37 6.21 -17.99
N GLY A 114 3.06 6.16 -17.79
CA GLY A 114 2.03 6.38 -18.81
C GLY A 114 0.92 7.32 -18.35
N PRO A 115 -0.13 7.52 -19.17
CA PRO A 115 -1.39 8.07 -18.69
C PRO A 115 -1.98 7.18 -17.59
N TRP A 116 -2.55 7.79 -16.56
CA TRP A 116 -3.19 7.05 -15.48
C TRP A 116 -4.44 6.30 -15.95
N ASP A 117 -4.47 4.99 -15.71
CA ASP A 117 -5.60 4.08 -15.92
C ASP A 117 -5.67 3.05 -14.77
N PRO A 118 -5.83 3.52 -13.51
CA PRO A 118 -5.74 2.65 -12.35
C PRO A 118 -6.87 1.63 -12.28
N ALA A 119 -6.52 0.39 -11.95
CA ALA A 119 -7.45 -0.72 -11.81
C ALA A 119 -7.71 -1.05 -10.33
N PRO A 120 -8.94 -1.50 -9.96
CA PRO A 120 -9.20 -1.99 -8.61
C PRO A 120 -8.31 -3.17 -8.24
N MET A 121 -7.61 -3.07 -7.12
CA MET A 121 -6.70 -4.11 -6.61
C MET A 121 -7.17 -4.69 -5.27
N PHE A 122 -7.61 -3.84 -4.34
CA PHE A 122 -8.14 -4.27 -3.04
C PHE A 122 -9.52 -3.70 -2.77
N ASP A 123 -10.30 -4.45 -2.00
CA ASP A 123 -11.68 -4.10 -1.65
C ASP A 123 -11.74 -2.98 -0.60
N GLU A 124 -10.73 -2.88 0.25
CA GLU A 124 -10.62 -1.86 1.30
C GLU A 124 -9.17 -1.64 1.76
N LEU A 125 -8.93 -0.52 2.44
CA LEU A 125 -7.59 -0.11 2.89
C LEU A 125 -6.95 -1.12 3.87
N TRP A 126 -7.76 -1.75 4.71
CA TRP A 126 -7.30 -2.75 5.69
C TRP A 126 -6.75 -4.00 5.00
N GLN A 127 -7.43 -4.46 3.96
CA GLN A 127 -7.01 -5.61 3.16
C GLN A 127 -5.68 -5.31 2.43
N MET A 128 -5.56 -4.13 1.82
CA MET A 128 -4.31 -3.67 1.21
C MET A 128 -3.16 -3.73 2.20
N THR A 129 -3.26 -3.02 3.34
CA THR A 129 -2.16 -2.95 4.32
C THR A 129 -1.81 -4.32 4.90
N ALA A 130 -2.79 -5.21 5.13
CA ALA A 130 -2.54 -6.57 5.57
C ALA A 130 -1.77 -7.38 4.51
N CYS A 131 -2.11 -7.24 3.23
CA CYS A 131 -1.39 -7.88 2.14
C CYS A 131 0.06 -7.36 2.06
N LEU A 132 0.27 -6.03 2.04
CA LEU A 132 1.62 -5.45 1.98
C LEU A 132 2.49 -5.85 3.19
N ALA A 133 1.90 -5.90 4.39
CA ALA A 133 2.60 -6.39 5.58
C ALA A 133 2.93 -7.89 5.50
N THR A 134 2.14 -8.68 4.76
CA THR A 134 2.40 -10.10 4.50
C THR A 134 3.61 -10.26 3.58
N PHE A 135 3.71 -9.47 2.51
CA PHE A 135 4.92 -9.42 1.66
C PHE A 135 6.19 -9.16 2.49
N ALA A 136 6.17 -8.12 3.32
CA ALA A 136 7.33 -7.78 4.15
C ALA A 136 7.69 -8.82 5.21
N ARG A 137 6.68 -9.49 5.78
CA ARG A 137 6.92 -10.58 6.73
C ARG A 137 7.58 -11.78 6.06
N VAL A 138 7.10 -12.21 4.90
CA VAL A 138 7.70 -13.33 4.15
C VAL A 138 9.12 -12.95 3.69
N TRP A 139 9.30 -11.73 3.17
CA TRP A 139 10.61 -11.20 2.78
C TRP A 139 11.61 -11.27 3.94
N ARG A 140 11.23 -10.75 5.11
CA ARG A 140 12.05 -10.75 6.31
C ARG A 140 12.34 -12.16 6.82
N GLY A 141 11.34 -13.04 6.79
CA GLY A 141 11.47 -14.43 7.23
C GLY A 141 12.42 -15.24 6.34
N ALA A 142 12.41 -14.97 5.03
CA ALA A 142 13.27 -15.61 4.06
C ALA A 142 14.75 -15.19 4.18
N GLY A 143 15.00 -13.93 4.52
CA GLY A 143 16.36 -13.37 4.63
C GLY A 143 17.17 -13.59 3.35
N GLU A 144 18.40 -14.08 3.47
CA GLU A 144 19.27 -14.35 2.31
C GLU A 144 18.75 -15.43 1.35
N ALA A 145 17.82 -16.27 1.80
CA ALA A 145 17.28 -17.36 0.98
C ALA A 145 16.13 -16.92 0.05
N ILE A 146 15.75 -15.64 0.07
CA ILE A 146 14.61 -15.11 -0.68
C ILE A 146 14.76 -15.29 -2.19
N PHE A 147 15.98 -15.23 -2.72
CA PHE A 147 16.25 -15.44 -4.14
C PHE A 147 16.85 -16.82 -4.41
N ALA A 148 16.42 -17.43 -5.50
CA ALA A 148 17.08 -18.60 -6.08
C ALA A 148 18.37 -18.19 -6.85
N GLU A 149 19.10 -19.17 -7.35
CA GLU A 149 20.38 -18.93 -8.07
C GLU A 149 20.22 -18.09 -9.35
N ASP A 150 19.02 -18.08 -9.95
CA ASP A 150 18.69 -17.30 -11.14
C ASP A 150 18.15 -15.90 -10.80
N TYR A 151 18.25 -15.48 -9.53
CA TYR A 151 17.73 -14.22 -9.00
C TYR A 151 16.19 -14.08 -9.03
N SER A 152 15.45 -15.14 -9.37
CA SER A 152 14.01 -15.17 -9.16
C SER A 152 13.69 -15.34 -7.67
N VAL A 153 12.50 -14.90 -7.25
CA VAL A 153 12.01 -15.22 -5.90
C VAL A 153 11.90 -16.73 -5.76
N ASN A 154 12.50 -17.26 -4.69
CA ASN A 154 12.54 -18.68 -4.43
C ASN A 154 11.11 -19.25 -4.33
N PRO A 155 10.76 -20.29 -5.11
CA PRO A 155 9.41 -20.86 -5.15
C PRO A 155 8.85 -21.30 -3.80
N LEU A 156 9.73 -21.60 -2.82
CA LEU A 156 9.32 -21.89 -1.45
C LEU A 156 8.61 -20.69 -0.80
N TYR A 157 9.25 -19.53 -0.82
CA TYR A 157 8.73 -18.31 -0.18
C TYR A 157 7.60 -17.68 -0.99
N ARG A 158 7.66 -17.81 -2.32
CA ARG A 158 6.52 -17.45 -3.17
C ARG A 158 5.25 -18.22 -2.79
N ARG A 159 5.35 -19.54 -2.59
CA ARG A 159 4.21 -20.36 -2.15
C ARG A 159 3.73 -19.96 -0.77
N GLU A 160 4.65 -19.72 0.17
CA GLU A 160 4.33 -19.22 1.51
C GLU A 160 3.53 -17.90 1.44
N LEU A 161 4.00 -16.94 0.63
CA LEU A 161 3.28 -15.69 0.40
C LEU A 161 1.86 -15.93 -0.12
N ILE A 162 1.69 -16.75 -1.16
CA ILE A 162 0.37 -17.01 -1.76
C ILE A 162 -0.58 -17.68 -0.75
N ASP A 163 -0.07 -18.66 0.02
CA ASP A 163 -0.85 -19.36 1.04
C ASP A 163 -1.36 -18.37 2.11
N GLU A 164 -0.56 -17.36 2.46
CA GLU A 164 -0.92 -16.35 3.46
C GLU A 164 -1.78 -15.19 2.90
N LEU A 165 -1.63 -14.84 1.62
CA LEU A 165 -2.47 -13.85 0.95
C LEU A 165 -3.88 -14.39 0.66
N THR A 166 -4.01 -15.69 0.36
CA THR A 166 -5.29 -16.33 0.02
C THR A 166 -6.42 -16.03 1.01
N PRO A 167 -6.27 -16.20 2.34
CA PRO A 167 -7.33 -15.89 3.29
C PRO A 167 -7.64 -14.38 3.40
N LEU A 168 -6.69 -13.49 3.07
CA LEU A 168 -6.91 -12.04 3.07
C LEU A 168 -7.73 -11.59 1.86
N LEU A 169 -7.51 -12.24 0.71
CA LEU A 169 -8.16 -11.91 -0.56
C LEU A 169 -9.42 -12.75 -0.82
N GLY A 170 -9.62 -13.81 -0.04
CA GLY A 170 -10.73 -14.76 -0.17
C GLY A 170 -10.65 -15.67 -1.40
N ASP A 171 -9.57 -15.57 -2.18
CA ASP A 171 -9.39 -16.28 -3.44
C ASP A 171 -7.91 -16.52 -3.73
N ALA A 172 -7.54 -17.77 -4.00
CA ALA A 172 -6.18 -18.16 -4.32
C ALA A 172 -5.73 -17.61 -5.67
N ARG A 173 -6.66 -17.41 -6.62
CA ARG A 173 -6.31 -16.82 -7.91
C ARG A 173 -5.93 -15.35 -7.76
N ARG A 174 -6.71 -14.56 -7.01
CA ARG A 174 -6.32 -13.18 -6.63
C ARG A 174 -4.97 -13.13 -5.91
N ALA A 175 -4.68 -14.05 -5.00
CA ALA A 175 -3.39 -14.11 -4.31
C ALA A 175 -2.22 -14.37 -5.27
N GLN A 176 -2.44 -15.27 -6.25
CA GLN A 176 -1.48 -15.54 -7.31
C GLN A 176 -1.25 -14.31 -8.20
N ASP A 177 -2.33 -13.70 -8.71
CA ASP A 177 -2.22 -12.54 -9.58
C ASP A 177 -1.55 -11.35 -8.85
N LEU A 178 -1.80 -11.18 -7.54
CA LEU A 178 -1.14 -10.15 -6.73
C LEU A 178 0.37 -10.41 -6.53
N ALA A 179 0.76 -11.68 -6.31
CA ALA A 179 2.18 -12.04 -6.23
C ALA A 179 2.90 -11.76 -7.57
N ASP A 180 2.27 -12.12 -8.68
CA ASP A 180 2.80 -11.89 -10.03
C ASP A 180 2.98 -10.38 -10.32
N GLU A 181 2.00 -9.54 -9.96
CA GLU A 181 2.07 -8.08 -10.12
C GLU A 181 3.33 -7.48 -9.47
N PHE A 182 3.72 -7.99 -8.29
CA PHE A 182 4.87 -7.48 -7.54
C PHE A 182 6.14 -8.31 -7.72
N GLY A 183 6.20 -9.17 -8.75
CA GLY A 183 7.41 -9.90 -9.12
C GLY A 183 7.79 -11.05 -8.19
N TRP A 184 6.81 -11.66 -7.51
CA TRP A 184 6.98 -12.83 -6.64
C TRP A 184 6.71 -14.16 -7.35
#